data_AF-A0AAV5BN23-F1
#
_entry.id   AF-A0AAV5BN23-F1
#
_cell.length_a   1.000
_cell.length_b   1.000
_cell.length_c   1.000
_cell.angle_alpha   90.00
_cell.angle_beta   90.00
_cell.angle_gamma   90.00
#
_symmetry.space_group_name_H-M   'P 1'
#
loop_
_entity.id
_entity.type
_entity.pdbx_description
1 polymer ?
#
loop_
_entity_poly.entity_id
_entity_poly.type
_entity_poly.pdbx_seq_one_letter_code
_entity_poly.pdbx_strand_id
1 'polypeptide(L)'
;MEFSIVGIPPIHQNHIVVIVEAGEGKVGMCSLDYAKPLHFSVIRNEEDNAEHPVETTIPLPVNYSCFLAGAVDGYISIMGLPRNSKVESGIFLLEIKKLKIEKVCSASTFDSFSLPYFGFPPSMSPRRI
;
A
#
# COMPACT_ATOMS: atom_id res chain seq x y z
N MET A 1 11.26 -22.12 -6.99
CA MET A 1 10.55 -20.83 -7.03
C MET A 1 9.74 -20.86 -8.30
N GLU A 2 8.41 -20.87 -8.18
CA GLU A 2 7.50 -20.86 -9.32
C GLU A 2 6.90 -19.47 -9.43
N PHE A 3 6.81 -18.95 -10.65
CA PHE A 3 6.24 -17.65 -10.94
C PHE A 3 4.82 -17.85 -11.48
N SER A 4 3.87 -17.05 -11.00
CA SER A 4 2.53 -16.97 -11.56
C SER A 4 2.30 -15.59 -12.15
N ILE A 5 1.53 -15.53 -13.23
CA ILE A 5 1.06 -14.28 -13.82
C ILE A 5 -0.36 -14.08 -13.31
N VAL A 6 -0.62 -12.93 -12.71
CA VAL A 6 -1.93 -12.59 -12.19
C VAL A 6 -2.50 -11.42 -12.99
N GLY A 7 -3.73 -11.58 -13.48
CA GLY A 7 -4.43 -10.52 -14.20
C GLY A 7 -4.75 -9.34 -13.28
N ILE A 8 -4.57 -8.12 -13.78
CA ILE A 8 -4.92 -6.89 -13.07
C ILE A 8 -6.42 -6.61 -13.27
N PRO A 9 -7.24 -6.60 -12.20
CA PRO A 9 -8.65 -6.22 -12.30
C PRO A 9 -8.85 -4.85 -12.97
N PRO A 10 -9.94 -4.65 -13.73
CA PRO A 10 -10.18 -3.40 -14.47
C PRO A 10 -10.09 -2.14 -13.61
N ILE A 11 -10.53 -2.20 -12.34
CA ILE A 11 -10.49 -1.07 -11.39
C ILE A 11 -9.07 -0.59 -11.06
N HIS A 12 -8.07 -1.43 -11.26
CA HIS A 12 -6.66 -1.14 -10.99
C HIS A 12 -5.88 -0.77 -12.26
N GLN A 13 -6.50 -0.84 -13.45
CA GLN A 13 -5.84 -0.49 -14.70
C GLN A 13 -5.51 1.00 -14.73
N ASN A 14 -4.32 1.35 -15.21
CA ASN A 14 -3.78 2.72 -15.31
C ASN A 14 -3.53 3.43 -13.95
N HIS A 15 -3.56 2.70 -12.83
CA HIS A 15 -3.22 3.24 -11.52
C HIS A 15 -1.86 2.73 -11.03
N ILE A 16 -1.27 3.42 -10.06
CA ILE A 16 -0.14 2.85 -9.30
C ILE A 16 -0.72 1.73 -8.42
N VAL A 17 -0.16 0.52 -8.56
CA VAL A 17 -0.61 -0.67 -7.86
C VAL A 17 0.47 -1.18 -6.91
N VAL A 18 0.07 -1.54 -5.70
CA VAL A 18 0.87 -2.30 -4.75
C VAL A 18 0.22 -3.67 -4.57
N ILE A 19 1.01 -4.74 -4.72
CA ILE A 19 0.58 -6.13 -4.53
C ILE A 19 1.05 -6.58 -3.14
N VAL A 20 0.17 -7.25 -2.41
CA VAL A 20 0.40 -7.65 -1.01
C VAL A 20 -0.14 -9.05 -0.73
N GLU A 21 0.32 -9.67 0.36
CA GLU A 21 -0.36 -10.83 0.94
C GLU A 21 -1.58 -10.32 1.72
N ALA A 22 -2.75 -10.89 1.43
CA ALA A 22 -4.05 -10.46 1.96
C ALA A 22 -4.60 -11.40 3.07
N GLY A 23 -3.71 -12.16 3.71
CA GLY A 23 -4.06 -13.25 4.62
C GLY A 23 -4.39 -14.56 3.89
N GLU A 24 -4.20 -15.67 4.59
CA GLU A 24 -4.59 -17.02 4.14
C GLU A 24 -3.95 -17.42 2.79
N GLY A 25 -2.80 -16.84 2.44
CA GLY A 25 -2.13 -17.11 1.16
C GLY A 25 -2.79 -16.45 -0.05
N LYS A 26 -3.74 -15.53 0.17
CA LYS A 26 -4.42 -14.78 -0.89
C LYS A 26 -3.59 -13.56 -1.29
N VAL A 27 -3.74 -13.14 -2.55
CA VAL A 27 -3.08 -11.96 -3.08
C VAL A 27 -4.04 -10.77 -3.04
N GLY A 28 -3.60 -9.69 -2.42
CA GLY A 28 -4.30 -8.41 -2.41
C GLY A 28 -3.69 -7.44 -3.41
N MET A 29 -4.52 -6.62 -4.04
CA MET A 29 -4.11 -5.50 -4.87
C MET A 29 -4.67 -4.21 -4.30
N CYS A 30 -3.80 -3.22 -4.18
CA CYS A 30 -4.17 -1.90 -3.74
C CYS A 30 -3.80 -0.90 -4.83
N SER A 31 -4.75 -0.05 -5.25
CA SER A 31 -4.50 1.00 -6.21
C SER A 31 -4.98 2.35 -5.75
N LEU A 32 -4.24 3.37 -6.13
CA LEU A 32 -4.57 4.76 -5.84
C LEU A 32 -4.66 5.56 -7.14
N ASP A 33 -5.78 6.27 -7.30
CA ASP A 33 -5.98 7.31 -8.31
C ASP A 33 -5.89 8.68 -7.63
N TYR A 34 -5.25 9.65 -8.27
CA TYR A 34 -4.71 10.90 -7.70
C TYR A 34 -5.74 11.77 -6.95
N ALA A 35 -7.04 11.51 -7.10
CA ALA A 35 -8.12 12.22 -6.43
C ALA A 35 -9.27 11.34 -5.90
N LYS A 36 -9.13 10.01 -5.96
CA LYS A 36 -10.19 9.05 -5.59
C LYS A 36 -9.84 8.29 -4.32
N PRO A 37 -10.82 7.66 -3.66
CA PRO A 37 -10.54 6.77 -2.55
C PRO A 37 -9.63 5.61 -3.00
N LEU A 38 -8.94 5.01 -2.02
CA LEU A 38 -8.05 3.89 -2.26
C LEU A 38 -8.87 2.63 -2.53
N HIS A 39 -8.55 1.91 -3.60
CA HIS A 39 -9.22 0.66 -3.94
C HIS A 39 -8.38 -0.52 -3.50
N PHE A 40 -8.97 -1.46 -2.77
CA PHE A 40 -8.35 -2.71 -2.37
C PHE A 40 -9.18 -3.86 -2.92
N SER A 41 -8.54 -4.82 -3.60
CA SER A 41 -9.19 -6.05 -4.04
C SER A 41 -8.41 -7.26 -3.56
N VAL A 42 -9.12 -8.36 -3.27
CA VAL A 42 -8.50 -9.66 -3.03
C VAL A 42 -8.73 -10.53 -4.24
N ILE A 43 -7.64 -10.97 -4.86
CA ILE A 43 -7.64 -11.90 -5.97
C ILE A 43 -7.79 -13.31 -5.39
N ARG A 44 -8.78 -14.05 -5.89
CA ARG A 44 -9.00 -15.45 -5.55
C ARG A 44 -8.44 -16.33 -6.66
N ASN A 45 -7.94 -17.51 -6.30
CA ASN A 45 -7.43 -18.48 -7.27
C ASN A 45 -8.57 -18.98 -8.16
N GLU A 46 -8.24 -19.47 -9.36
CA GLU A 46 -9.21 -19.99 -10.34
C GLU A 46 -10.12 -21.12 -9.81
N GLU A 47 -9.72 -21.81 -8.74
CA GLU A 47 -10.54 -22.85 -8.09
C GLU A 47 -11.76 -22.29 -7.34
N ASP A 48 -11.74 -21.00 -6.98
CA ASP A 48 -12.83 -20.33 -6.29
C ASP A 48 -13.77 -19.74 -7.35
N ASN A 49 -14.87 -20.45 -7.65
CA ASN A 49 -15.91 -20.14 -8.67
C ASN A 49 -16.61 -18.76 -8.53
N ALA A 50 -16.08 -17.85 -7.70
CA ALA A 50 -16.57 -16.49 -7.59
C ALA A 50 -15.96 -15.62 -8.70
N GLU A 51 -16.78 -15.28 -9.70
CA GLU A 51 -16.36 -14.59 -10.92
C GLU A 51 -15.68 -13.23 -10.72
N HIS A 52 -15.71 -12.63 -9.51
CA HIS A 52 -15.30 -11.23 -9.30
C HIS A 52 -14.46 -11.07 -8.01
N PRO A 53 -13.38 -10.26 -8.04
CA PRO A 53 -12.61 -9.90 -6.85
C PRO A 53 -13.48 -9.25 -5.77
N VAL A 54 -13.18 -9.48 -4.49
CA VAL A 54 -13.83 -8.71 -3.42
C VAL A 54 -13.19 -7.33 -3.38
N GLU A 55 -13.93 -6.32 -3.79
CA GLU A 55 -13.47 -4.93 -3.85
C GLU A 55 -13.93 -4.14 -2.62
N THR A 56 -13.02 -3.38 -2.03
CA THR A 56 -13.28 -2.46 -0.92
C THR A 56 -12.71 -1.10 -1.22
N THR A 57 -13.50 -0.07 -0.94
CA THR A 57 -13.10 1.33 -1.10
C THR A 57 -12.75 1.91 0.26
N ILE A 58 -11.54 2.43 0.40
CA ILE A 58 -10.99 2.92 1.67
C ILE A 58 -10.84 4.43 1.58
N PRO A 59 -11.49 5.21 2.47
CA PRO A 59 -11.40 6.65 2.45
C PRO A 59 -10.00 7.11 2.85
N LEU A 60 -9.46 8.07 2.10
CA LEU A 60 -8.15 8.66 2.38
C LEU A 60 -8.27 9.85 3.33
N PRO A 61 -7.18 10.20 4.05
CA PRO A 61 -7.12 11.43 4.83
C PRO A 61 -7.41 12.68 4.00
N VAL A 62 -8.50 13.39 4.32
CA VAL A 62 -9.08 14.49 3.51
C VAL A 62 -8.09 15.64 3.22
N ASN A 63 -7.20 15.94 4.17
CA ASN A 63 -6.28 17.09 4.06
C ASN A 63 -4.99 16.79 3.29
N TYR A 64 -4.88 15.60 2.69
CA TYR A 64 -3.66 15.12 2.06
C TYR A 64 -3.90 14.69 0.61
N SER A 65 -2.91 14.95 -0.24
CA SER A 65 -2.70 14.25 -1.50
C SER A 65 -1.86 13.03 -1.21
N CYS A 66 -2.41 11.84 -1.44
CA CYS A 66 -1.80 10.59 -1.02
C CYS A 66 -1.09 9.89 -2.19
N PHE A 67 -0.03 9.16 -1.89
CA PHE A 67 0.75 8.35 -2.83
C PHE A 67 1.12 7.02 -2.18
N LEU A 68 1.08 5.93 -2.94
CA LEU A 68 1.53 4.62 -2.46
C LEU A 68 3.06 4.59 -2.46
N ALA A 69 3.65 4.25 -1.31
CA ALA A 69 5.11 4.17 -1.13
C ALA A 69 5.63 2.72 -1.16
N GLY A 70 4.82 1.75 -0.73
CA GLY A 70 5.20 0.33 -0.72
C GLY A 70 4.38 -0.46 0.29
N ALA A 71 4.75 -1.74 0.48
CA ALA A 71 4.13 -2.61 1.48
C ALA A 71 5.18 -3.37 2.29
N VAL A 72 4.87 -3.61 3.56
CA VAL A 72 5.67 -4.44 4.46
C VAL A 72 4.79 -5.09 5.52
N ASP A 73 5.07 -6.35 5.85
CA ASP A 73 4.58 -7.03 7.06
C ASP A 73 3.08 -6.81 7.38
N GLY A 74 2.22 -6.91 6.36
CA GLY A 74 0.77 -6.73 6.52
C GLY A 74 0.29 -5.28 6.53
N TYR A 75 1.15 -4.32 6.19
CA TYR A 75 0.83 -2.90 6.04
C TYR A 75 1.19 -2.38 4.65
N ILE A 76 0.44 -1.39 4.18
CA ILE A 76 0.77 -0.58 3.02
C ILE A 76 1.13 0.83 3.50
N SER A 77 2.27 1.34 3.07
CA SER A 77 2.70 2.68 3.37
C SER A 77 2.16 3.69 2.35
N ILE A 78 1.58 4.76 2.88
CA ILE A 78 0.99 5.85 2.12
C ILE A 78 1.68 7.15 2.56
N MET A 79 2.29 7.83 1.60
CA MET A 79 2.81 9.18 1.81
C MET A 79 1.69 10.19 1.58
N GLY A 80 1.45 11.08 2.53
CA GLY A 80 0.51 12.18 2.40
C GLY A 80 1.22 13.52 2.32
N LEU A 81 1.10 14.18 1.17
CA LEU A 81 1.48 15.57 0.99
C LEU A 81 0.33 16.48 1.41
N PRO A 82 0.54 17.49 2.26
CA PRO A 82 -0.53 18.34 2.75
C PRO A 82 -1.07 19.20 1.62
N ARG A 83 -2.41 19.28 1.47
CA ARG A 83 -3.04 20.17 0.49
C ARG A 83 -2.93 21.65 0.86
N ASN A 84 -2.76 21.92 2.16
CA ASN A 84 -2.62 23.25 2.73
C ASN A 84 -1.30 23.37 3.48
N SER A 85 -0.57 24.47 3.31
CA SER A 85 0.74 24.74 3.94
C SER A 85 0.74 24.80 5.48
N LYS A 86 -0.44 24.74 6.12
CA LYS A 86 -0.58 24.72 7.59
C LYS A 86 -0.47 23.32 8.20
N VAL A 87 -0.47 22.28 7.37
CA VAL A 87 -0.44 20.89 7.80
C VAL A 87 0.91 20.31 7.41
N GLU A 88 1.55 19.61 8.33
CA GLU A 88 2.78 18.86 8.05
C GLU A 88 2.48 17.65 7.16
N SER A 89 3.43 17.28 6.32
CA SER A 89 3.36 16.03 5.58
C SER A 89 3.28 14.83 6.53
N GLY A 90 2.68 13.73 6.07
CA GLY A 90 2.42 12.55 6.89
C GLY A 90 2.84 11.24 6.24
N ILE A 91 3.30 10.30 7.04
CA ILE A 91 3.35 8.88 6.66
C ILE A 91 2.18 8.19 7.33
N PHE A 92 1.39 7.49 6.54
CA PHE A 92 0.26 6.69 6.97
C PHE A 92 0.53 5.22 6.68
N LEU A 93 0.05 4.35 7.55
CA LEU A 93 0.02 2.91 7.34
C LEU A 93 -1.42 2.46 7.20
N LEU A 94 -1.69 1.67 6.16
CA LEU A 94 -2.91 0.91 5.99
C LEU A 94 -2.68 -0.51 6.47
N GLU A 95 -3.35 -0.93 7.54
CA GLU A 95 -3.37 -2.32 7.98
C GLU A 95 -4.23 -3.16 7.02
N ILE A 96 -3.64 -4.15 6.35
CA ILE A 96 -4.30 -4.92 5.29
C ILE A 96 -5.48 -5.74 5.82
N LYS A 97 -5.35 -6.33 7.02
CA LYS A 97 -6.41 -7.17 7.60
C LYS A 97 -7.64 -6.38 8.04
N LYS A 98 -7.44 -5.17 8.55
CA LYS A 98 -8.52 -4.33 9.08
C LYS A 98 -8.97 -3.24 8.11
N LEU A 99 -8.21 -3.03 7.04
CA LEU A 99 -8.36 -1.93 6.10
C LEU A 99 -8.45 -0.56 6.78
N LYS A 100 -7.67 -0.38 7.84
CA LYS A 100 -7.65 0.84 8.66
C LYS A 100 -6.39 1.64 8.38
N ILE A 101 -6.55 2.95 8.17
CA ILE A 101 -5.45 3.89 7.99
C ILE A 101 -5.11 4.57 9.32
N GLU A 102 -3.83 4.60 9.66
CA GLU A 102 -3.29 5.32 10.82
C GLU A 102 -2.10 6.20 10.42
N LYS A 103 -2.02 7.41 10.98
CA LYS A 103 -0.85 8.29 10.80
C LYS A 103 0.23 7.89 11.79
N VAL A 104 1.42 7.57 11.30
CA VAL A 104 2.54 7.10 12.13
C VAL A 104 3.68 8.09 12.24
N CYS A 105 3.78 9.04 11.31
CA CYS A 105 4.82 10.06 11.32
C CYS A 105 4.30 11.38 10.73
N SER A 106 4.83 12.50 11.24
CA SER A 106 4.66 13.83 10.66
C SER A 106 6.02 14.48 10.46
N ALA A 107 6.19 15.21 9.36
CA ALA A 107 7.39 16.01 9.12
C ALA A 107 7.04 17.29 8.37
N SER A 108 7.79 18.37 8.64
CA SER A 108 7.62 19.67 7.98
C SER A 108 7.78 19.58 6.46
N THR A 109 8.65 18.68 5.98
CA THR A 109 8.83 18.36 4.56
C THR A 109 9.28 16.91 4.43
N PHE A 110 8.57 16.12 3.62
CA PHE A 110 9.14 14.91 3.02
C PHE A 110 9.61 15.28 1.62
N ASP A 111 10.87 15.01 1.30
CA ASP A 111 11.25 14.93 -0.11
C ASP A 111 10.42 13.83 -0.74
N SER A 112 9.89 14.08 -1.94
CA SER A 112 8.95 13.20 -2.66
C SER A 112 9.47 11.77 -2.92
N PHE A 113 10.73 11.51 -2.57
CA PHE A 113 11.44 10.26 -2.76
C PHE A 113 11.87 9.58 -1.44
N SER A 114 11.49 10.13 -0.28
CA SER A 114 11.79 9.53 1.01
C SER A 114 10.84 8.35 1.29
N LEU A 115 11.25 7.17 0.83
CA LEU A 115 10.54 5.92 1.13
C LEU A 115 10.88 5.49 2.57
N PRO A 116 9.88 5.20 3.42
CA PRO A 116 10.16 4.66 4.73
C PRO A 116 10.88 3.32 4.59
N TYR A 117 11.97 3.17 5.34
CA TYR A 117 12.70 1.92 5.38
C TYR A 117 11.97 0.94 6.29
N PHE A 118 11.55 -0.19 5.73
CA PHE A 118 10.76 -1.20 6.44
C PHE A 118 11.50 -2.53 6.68
N GLY A 119 12.80 -2.57 6.40
CA GLY A 119 13.62 -3.76 6.65
C GLY A 119 14.26 -3.76 8.03
N PHE A 120 14.74 -4.92 8.47
CA PHE A 120 15.82 -4.94 9.44
C PHE A 120 17.09 -4.41 8.76
N PRO A 121 17.83 -3.47 9.38
CA PRO A 121 19.08 -3.02 8.80
C PRO A 121 19.94 -4.25 8.49
N PRO A 122 20.54 -4.33 7.29
CA PRO A 122 21.45 -5.42 6.99
C PRO A 122 22.48 -5.52 8.12
N SER A 123 22.78 -6.75 8.55
CA SER A 123 23.82 -7.00 9.54
C SER A 123 25.09 -6.25 9.15
N MET A 124 25.44 -5.20 9.89
CA MET A 124 26.67 -4.44 9.69
C MET A 124 27.90 -5.14 10.30
N SER A 125 27.73 -6.35 10.84
CA SER A 125 28.86 -7.15 11.30
C SER A 125 29.63 -7.71 10.10
N PRO A 126 30.97 -7.59 10.07
CA PRO A 126 31.79 -8.29 9.09
C PRO A 126 31.46 -9.78 9.16
N ARG A 127 31.27 -10.43 8.00
CA ARG A 127 31.23 -11.89 7.96
C ARG A 127 32.56 -12.37 8.54
N ARG A 128 32.53 -13.02 9.72
CA ARG A 128 33.68 -13.79 10.19
C ARG A 128 33.88 -14.91 9.17
N ILE A 129 34.97 -14.80 8.41
CA ILE A 129 35.51 -15.84 7.53
C ILE A 129 36.26 -16.84 8.42
#